data_AF-A0A8J7XFH3-F1
#
_entry.id   AF-A0A8J7XFH3-F1
#
_cell.length_a   1.000
_cell.length_b   1.000
_cell.length_c   1.000
_cell.angle_alpha   90.00
_cell.angle_beta   90.00
_cell.angle_gamma   90.00
#
_symmetry.space_group_name_H-M   'P 1'
#
loop_
_entity.id
_entity.type
_entity.pdbx_description
1 polymer ?
#
loop_
_entity_poly.entity_id
_entity_poly.type
_entity_poly.pdbx_seq_one_letter_code
_entity_poly.pdbx_strand_id
1 'polypeptide(L)'
;SELENRKVPVVIPAAIDQDPYWRIARDVAEKLGYYKPAAIHNIFLPSLEGPSGKMSASAEESAIFTVDPPEVARRKVMNAFTGGRETLEEQKNLGGTPEVCTVYQYYYFLFEPEDTPLEKRRQACKCGDLMCGQCKKELADRLVAYLKEHQKKREKAREVLDQFVLRD
;
A
#
# COMPACT_ATOMS: atom_id res chain seq x y z
N SER A 1 6.20 1.76 30.86
CA SER A 1 7.44 2.00 30.12
C SER A 1 8.52 2.27 31.13
N GLU A 2 9.66 1.60 30.99
CA GLU A 2 10.86 1.87 31.82
C GLU A 2 11.29 3.33 31.70
N LEU A 3 11.12 3.93 30.52
CA LEU A 3 11.42 5.35 30.26
C LEU A 3 10.55 6.33 31.08
N GLU A 4 9.29 5.97 31.34
CA GLU A 4 8.30 6.86 31.95
C GLU A 4 8.01 6.51 33.42
N ASN A 5 8.64 5.45 33.94
CA ASN A 5 8.41 4.87 35.26
C ASN A 5 6.90 4.70 35.63
N ARG A 6 6.06 4.45 34.62
CA ARG A 6 4.61 4.26 34.78
C ARG A 6 4.05 3.33 33.72
N LYS A 7 2.83 2.86 33.93
CA LYS A 7 2.07 2.10 32.92
C LYS A 7 1.60 3.08 31.83
N VAL A 8 1.92 2.78 30.59
CA VAL A 8 1.59 3.62 29.43
C VAL A 8 0.76 2.75 28.47
N PRO A 9 -0.41 3.21 28.00
CA PRO A 9 -1.17 2.49 26.99
C PRO A 9 -0.41 2.43 25.66
N VAL A 10 -0.64 1.37 24.89
CA VAL A 10 0.02 1.12 23.59
C VAL A 10 -1.03 1.03 22.50
N VAL A 11 -0.72 1.58 21.32
CA VAL A 11 -1.48 1.40 20.08
C VAL A 11 -0.62 0.65 19.08
N ILE A 12 -1.17 -0.40 18.47
CA ILE A 12 -0.49 -1.26 17.50
C ILE A 12 -1.13 -1.04 16.12
N PRO A 13 -0.47 -0.31 15.21
CA PRO A 13 -0.87 -0.25 13.81
C PRO A 13 -0.28 -1.45 13.06
N ALA A 14 -1.13 -2.37 12.59
CA ALA A 14 -0.68 -3.56 11.87
C ALA A 14 -1.79 -4.14 10.99
N ALA A 15 -1.42 -5.00 10.05
CA ALA A 15 -2.39 -5.69 9.23
C ALA A 15 -3.13 -6.78 10.05
N ILE A 16 -4.33 -7.15 9.59
CA ILE A 16 -5.24 -8.03 10.33
C ILE A 16 -4.69 -9.44 10.58
N ASP A 17 -3.71 -9.89 9.80
CA ASP A 17 -3.05 -11.20 9.96
C ASP A 17 -2.25 -11.32 11.26
N GLN A 18 -1.81 -10.20 11.82
CA GLN A 18 -1.06 -10.19 13.06
C GLN A 18 -1.97 -10.16 14.32
N ASP A 19 -3.30 -10.04 14.15
CA ASP A 19 -4.27 -10.00 15.24
C ASP A 19 -4.21 -11.13 16.27
N PRO A 20 -3.97 -12.40 15.86
CA PRO A 20 -3.81 -13.48 16.80
C PRO A 20 -2.71 -13.26 17.85
N TYR A 21 -1.62 -12.55 17.50
CA TYR A 21 -0.50 -12.32 18.42
C TYR A 21 -0.86 -11.38 19.57
N TRP A 22 -1.43 -10.22 19.28
CA TRP A 22 -1.77 -9.27 20.35
C TRP A 22 -3.09 -9.62 21.05
N ARG A 23 -3.95 -10.47 20.49
CA ARG A 23 -5.05 -11.07 21.25
C ARG A 23 -4.55 -11.81 22.49
N ILE A 24 -3.51 -12.63 22.33
CA ILE A 24 -2.85 -13.30 23.46
C ILE A 24 -2.24 -12.27 24.41
N ALA A 25 -1.58 -11.23 23.87
CA ALA A 25 -1.02 -10.16 24.70
C ALA A 25 -2.10 -9.44 25.54
N ARG A 26 -3.29 -9.21 24.98
CA ARG A 26 -4.43 -8.59 25.68
C ARG A 26 -4.97 -9.48 26.81
N ASP A 27 -5.00 -10.80 26.62
CA ASP A 27 -5.47 -11.76 27.63
C ASP A 27 -4.54 -11.86 28.84
N VAL A 28 -3.25 -11.61 28.63
CA VAL A 28 -2.22 -11.67 29.68
C VAL A 28 -1.97 -10.30 30.34
N ALA A 29 -2.12 -9.20 29.58
CA ALA A 29 -1.76 -7.85 30.03
C ALA A 29 -2.34 -7.46 31.40
N GLU A 30 -3.64 -7.63 31.60
CA GLU A 30 -4.30 -7.25 32.86
C GLU A 30 -3.84 -8.11 34.05
N LYS A 31 -3.53 -9.39 33.82
CA LYS A 31 -3.00 -10.30 34.87
C LYS A 31 -1.62 -9.86 35.36
N LEU A 32 -0.84 -9.24 34.48
CA LEU A 32 0.45 -8.63 34.80
C LEU A 32 0.31 -7.16 35.26
N GLY A 33 -0.93 -6.67 35.40
CA GLY A 33 -1.24 -5.31 35.80
C GLY A 33 -1.04 -4.25 34.71
N TYR A 34 -0.81 -4.62 33.45
CA TYR A 34 -0.70 -3.67 32.33
C TYR A 34 -2.06 -3.34 31.71
N TYR A 35 -2.12 -2.24 30.96
CA TYR A 35 -3.26 -1.93 30.12
C TYR A 35 -3.27 -2.85 28.89
N LYS A 36 -4.47 -3.23 28.44
CA LYS A 36 -4.62 -3.96 27.18
C LYS A 36 -4.15 -3.07 26.00
N PRO A 37 -3.32 -3.58 25.07
CA PRO A 37 -2.94 -2.82 23.89
C PRO A 37 -4.17 -2.56 23.00
N ALA A 38 -4.30 -1.34 22.50
CA ALA A 38 -5.21 -1.01 21.42
C ALA A 38 -4.60 -1.41 20.07
N ALA A 39 -5.42 -1.76 19.09
CA ALA A 39 -4.97 -2.13 17.75
C ALA A 39 -5.77 -1.37 16.69
N ILE A 40 -5.10 -0.97 15.62
CA ILE A 40 -5.70 -0.37 14.42
C ILE A 40 -5.29 -1.25 13.24
N HIS A 41 -6.28 -1.85 12.57
CA HIS A 41 -6.04 -2.79 11.49
C HIS A 41 -6.09 -2.12 10.13
N ASN A 42 -5.05 -2.31 9.32
CA ASN A 42 -5.07 -1.88 7.92
C ASN A 42 -5.51 -3.02 6.98
N ILE A 43 -6.11 -2.63 5.86
CA ILE A 43 -6.39 -3.52 4.73
C ILE A 43 -5.07 -3.79 4.00
N PHE A 44 -4.93 -4.98 3.40
CA PHE A 44 -3.77 -5.30 2.58
C PHE A 44 -3.77 -4.52 1.28
N LEU A 45 -2.59 -4.07 0.87
CA LEU A 45 -2.39 -3.60 -0.49
C LEU A 45 -2.47 -4.83 -1.42
N PRO A 46 -3.29 -4.80 -2.49
CA PRO A 46 -3.52 -5.96 -3.34
C PRO A 46 -2.35 -6.19 -4.30
N SER A 47 -2.13 -7.45 -4.69
CA SER A 47 -1.12 -7.80 -5.70
C SER A 47 -1.35 -7.08 -7.03
N LEU A 48 -0.27 -6.79 -7.74
CA LEU A 48 -0.31 -6.33 -9.13
C LEU A 48 -1.02 -7.30 -10.06
N GLU A 49 -1.09 -8.59 -9.72
CA GLU A 49 -1.76 -9.63 -10.53
C GLU A 49 -3.28 -9.63 -10.36
N GLY A 50 -3.82 -8.92 -9.35
CA GLY A 50 -5.26 -8.77 -9.16
C GLY A 50 -5.69 -8.79 -7.69
N PRO A 51 -7.00 -8.57 -7.44
CA PRO A 51 -7.55 -8.32 -6.10
C PRO A 51 -7.54 -9.53 -5.16
N SER A 52 -7.47 -10.76 -5.69
CA SER A 52 -7.36 -11.99 -4.88
C SER A 52 -5.90 -12.38 -4.58
N GLY A 53 -4.93 -11.73 -5.22
CA GLY A 53 -3.52 -12.03 -5.05
C GLY A 53 -2.93 -11.32 -3.82
N LYS A 54 -2.08 -12.03 -3.07
CA LYS A 54 -1.21 -11.42 -2.06
C LYS A 54 0.09 -11.00 -2.73
N MET A 55 0.62 -9.84 -2.35
CA MET A 55 2.01 -9.50 -2.68
C MET A 55 2.93 -10.51 -2.02
N SER A 56 3.87 -11.07 -2.78
CA SER A 56 4.89 -11.96 -2.26
C SER A 56 6.28 -11.52 -2.70
N ALA A 57 7.22 -11.52 -1.76
CA ALA A 57 8.63 -11.32 -2.09
C ALA A 57 9.18 -12.41 -3.02
N SER A 58 8.56 -13.60 -3.04
CA SER A 58 8.94 -14.70 -3.93
C SER A 58 8.41 -14.58 -5.36
N ALA A 59 7.44 -13.69 -5.60
CA ALA A 59 6.83 -13.47 -6.89
C ALA A 59 7.11 -12.03 -7.32
N GLU A 60 8.23 -11.81 -8.02
CA GLU A 60 8.75 -10.47 -8.28
C GLU A 60 7.76 -9.55 -9.03
N GLU A 61 6.93 -10.11 -9.91
CA GLU A 61 5.93 -9.35 -10.68
C GLU A 61 4.64 -9.08 -9.89
N SER A 62 4.45 -9.73 -8.73
CA SER A 62 3.28 -9.51 -7.86
C SER A 62 3.34 -8.19 -7.08
N ALA A 63 4.53 -7.61 -6.94
CA ALA A 63 4.78 -6.47 -6.06
C ALA A 63 5.79 -5.48 -6.65
N ILE A 64 5.66 -4.22 -6.23
CA ILE A 64 6.65 -3.17 -6.48
C ILE A 64 7.55 -3.10 -5.26
N PHE A 65 8.82 -3.45 -5.42
CA PHE A 65 9.79 -3.36 -4.34
C PHE A 65 10.30 -1.93 -4.19
N THR A 66 10.59 -1.51 -2.96
CA THR A 66 11.15 -0.18 -2.68
C THR A 66 12.54 0.04 -3.28
N VAL A 67 13.21 -1.05 -3.65
CA VAL A 67 14.52 -1.08 -4.31
C VAL A 67 14.43 -1.27 -5.83
N ASP A 68 13.22 -1.39 -6.39
CA ASP A 68 13.07 -1.55 -7.84
C ASP A 68 13.63 -0.31 -8.57
N PRO A 69 14.39 -0.51 -9.66
CA PRO A 69 14.76 0.58 -10.56
C PRO A 69 13.50 1.24 -11.15
N PRO A 70 13.53 2.55 -11.46
CA PRO A 70 12.40 3.27 -12.05
C PRO A 70 11.78 2.58 -13.27
N GLU A 71 12.62 2.00 -14.12
CA GLU A 71 12.21 1.34 -15.37
C GLU A 71 11.43 0.06 -15.08
N VAL A 72 11.89 -0.72 -14.09
CA VAL A 72 11.24 -1.96 -13.65
C VAL A 72 9.91 -1.65 -12.98
N ALA A 73 9.89 -0.66 -12.07
CA ALA A 73 8.68 -0.23 -11.39
C ALA A 73 7.61 0.26 -12.39
N ARG A 74 8.02 1.06 -13.40
CA ARG A 74 7.13 1.48 -14.49
C ARG A 74 6.56 0.28 -15.24
N ARG A 75 7.41 -0.68 -15.65
CA ARG A 75 6.98 -1.89 -16.37
C ARG A 75 5.95 -2.68 -15.56
N LYS A 76 6.22 -2.91 -14.28
CA LYS A 76 5.31 -3.63 -13.37
C LYS A 76 3.94 -2.96 -13.28
N VAL A 77 3.88 -1.62 -13.12
CA VAL A 77 2.61 -0.87 -13.13
C VAL A 77 1.88 -1.00 -14.47
N MET A 78 2.60 -0.93 -15.59
CA MET A 78 2.00 -1.08 -16.92
C MET A 78 1.41 -2.48 -17.14
N ASN A 79 1.99 -3.50 -16.53
CA ASN A 79 1.52 -4.89 -16.59
C ASN A 79 0.45 -5.25 -15.54
N ALA A 80 0.19 -4.37 -14.57
CA ALA A 80 -0.73 -4.64 -13.47
C ALA A 80 -2.16 -4.92 -13.94
N PHE A 81 -2.88 -5.74 -13.18
CA PHE A 81 -4.29 -6.05 -13.39
C PHE A 81 -5.15 -4.78 -13.35
N THR A 82 -6.12 -4.72 -14.26
CA THR A 82 -7.09 -3.63 -14.34
C THR A 82 -8.50 -4.17 -14.47
N GLY A 83 -9.46 -3.52 -13.83
CA GLY A 83 -10.88 -3.75 -14.08
C GLY A 83 -11.41 -3.13 -15.38
N GLY A 84 -10.53 -2.84 -16.35
CA GLY A 84 -10.92 -2.31 -17.67
C GLY A 84 -11.55 -3.38 -18.57
N ARG A 85 -11.78 -3.02 -19.84
CA ARG A 85 -12.25 -3.95 -20.88
C ARG A 85 -11.09 -4.34 -21.80
N GLU A 86 -11.29 -5.40 -22.59
CA GLU A 86 -10.26 -5.89 -23.50
C GLU A 86 -10.00 -4.90 -24.64
N THR A 87 -11.07 -4.28 -25.16
CA THR A 87 -10.98 -3.31 -26.25
C THR A 87 -11.23 -1.88 -25.77
N LEU A 88 -10.62 -0.93 -26.49
CA LEU A 88 -10.79 0.50 -26.23
C LEU A 88 -12.23 0.97 -26.50
N GLU A 89 -12.90 0.38 -27.48
CA GLU A 89 -14.29 0.70 -27.81
C GLU A 89 -15.25 0.25 -26.71
N GLU A 90 -15.10 -0.97 -26.21
CA GLU A 90 -15.89 -1.46 -25.08
C GLU A 90 -15.64 -0.64 -23.82
N GLN A 91 -14.39 -0.24 -23.55
CA GLN A 91 -14.09 0.59 -22.40
C GLN A 91 -14.75 1.97 -22.50
N LYS A 92 -14.80 2.57 -23.69
CA LYS A 92 -15.50 3.85 -23.91
C LYS A 92 -17.02 3.72 -23.77
N ASN A 93 -17.59 2.64 -24.27
CA ASN A 93 -19.05 2.47 -24.30
C ASN A 93 -19.63 1.93 -22.98
N LEU A 94 -18.90 1.05 -22.30
CA LEU A 94 -19.37 0.31 -21.13
C LEU A 94 -18.63 0.68 -19.84
N GLY A 95 -17.55 1.45 -19.93
CA GLY A 95 -16.71 1.80 -18.79
C GLY A 95 -15.91 0.63 -18.22
N GLY A 96 -15.09 0.95 -17.22
CA GLY A 96 -14.35 0.01 -16.38
C GLY A 96 -15.00 -0.20 -15.00
N THR A 97 -14.44 -1.14 -14.24
CA THR A 97 -14.81 -1.49 -12.87
C THR A 97 -13.65 -1.15 -11.91
N PRO A 98 -13.59 0.08 -11.36
CA PRO A 98 -12.53 0.49 -10.45
C PRO A 98 -12.38 -0.38 -9.20
N GLU A 99 -13.47 -0.98 -8.72
CA GLU A 99 -13.53 -1.75 -7.47
C GLU A 99 -12.65 -2.99 -7.48
N VAL A 100 -12.40 -3.58 -8.65
CA VAL A 100 -11.51 -4.74 -8.83
C VAL A 100 -10.13 -4.35 -9.38
N CYS A 101 -9.91 -3.06 -9.67
CA CYS A 101 -8.74 -2.59 -10.38
C CYS A 101 -7.57 -2.29 -9.41
N THR A 102 -6.46 -3.04 -9.52
CA THR A 102 -5.28 -2.82 -8.68
C THR A 102 -4.70 -1.41 -8.87
N VAL A 103 -4.70 -0.89 -10.09
CA VAL A 103 -4.23 0.48 -10.38
C VAL A 103 -5.03 1.52 -9.61
N TYR A 104 -6.36 1.38 -9.55
CA TYR A 104 -7.22 2.28 -8.77
C TYR A 104 -6.98 2.14 -7.27
N GLN A 105 -6.78 0.91 -6.79
CA GLN A 105 -6.46 0.66 -5.38
C GLN A 105 -5.14 1.33 -4.96
N TYR A 106 -4.13 1.34 -5.82
CA TYR A 106 -2.88 2.07 -5.55
C TYR A 106 -3.10 3.58 -5.42
N TYR A 107 -3.98 4.18 -6.23
CA TYR A 107 -4.39 5.58 -6.04
C TYR A 107 -5.06 5.77 -4.68
N TYR A 108 -6.06 4.95 -4.36
CA TYR A 108 -6.79 5.02 -3.09
C TYR A 108 -5.89 4.90 -1.86
N PHE A 109 -4.93 3.98 -1.86
CA PHE A 109 -4.10 3.72 -0.69
C PHE A 109 -2.90 4.67 -0.55
N LEU A 110 -2.28 5.10 -1.66
CA LEU A 110 -0.94 5.72 -1.63
C LEU A 110 -0.81 7.03 -2.40
N PHE A 111 -1.54 7.20 -3.51
CA PHE A 111 -1.22 8.26 -4.48
C PHE A 111 -2.30 9.31 -4.69
N GLU A 112 -3.42 9.23 -3.97
CA GLU A 112 -4.46 10.23 -3.96
C GLU A 112 -4.90 10.54 -2.51
N PRO A 113 -4.35 11.60 -1.89
CA PRO A 113 -4.62 11.91 -0.49
C PRO A 113 -5.99 12.55 -0.26
N GLU A 114 -6.64 13.03 -1.33
CA GLU A 114 -7.94 13.71 -1.27
C GLU A 114 -9.03 12.85 -1.93
N ASP A 115 -10.21 12.81 -1.31
CA ASP A 115 -11.34 12.01 -1.82
C ASP A 115 -11.88 12.55 -3.17
N THR A 116 -11.81 13.86 -3.39
CA THR A 116 -12.43 14.49 -4.57
C THR A 116 -11.73 14.11 -5.88
N PRO A 117 -10.38 14.23 -6.02
CA PRO A 117 -9.69 13.74 -7.21
C PRO A 117 -9.85 12.23 -7.43
N LEU A 118 -9.88 11.45 -6.34
CA LEU A 118 -10.07 10.01 -6.43
C LEU A 118 -11.45 9.66 -6.99
N GLU A 119 -12.51 10.31 -6.49
CA GLU A 119 -13.87 10.09 -6.98
C GLU A 119 -14.02 10.54 -8.44
N LYS A 120 -13.40 11.65 -8.84
CA LYS A 120 -13.35 12.07 -10.25
C LYS A 120 -12.71 11.00 -11.14
N ARG A 121 -11.59 10.42 -10.70
CA ARG A 121 -10.92 9.30 -11.40
C ARG A 121 -11.83 8.08 -11.48
N ARG A 122 -12.54 7.76 -10.39
CA ARG A 122 -13.50 6.64 -10.33
C ARG A 122 -14.62 6.83 -11.35
N GLN A 123 -15.23 8.01 -11.38
CA GLN A 123 -16.31 8.35 -12.32
C GLN A 123 -15.82 8.31 -13.76
N ALA A 124 -14.68 8.96 -14.06
CA ALA A 124 -14.09 8.95 -15.39
C ALA A 124 -13.79 7.53 -15.90
N CYS A 125 -13.38 6.62 -15.02
CA CYS A 125 -13.20 5.21 -15.38
C CYS A 125 -14.54 4.50 -15.66
N LYS A 126 -15.58 4.77 -14.85
CA LYS A 126 -16.91 4.16 -15.00
C LYS A 126 -17.69 4.63 -16.22
N CYS A 127 -17.53 5.88 -16.64
CA CYS A 127 -18.17 6.41 -17.85
C CYS A 127 -17.35 6.19 -19.13
N GLY A 128 -16.15 5.62 -19.03
CA GLY A 128 -15.30 5.36 -20.20
C GLY A 128 -14.50 6.56 -20.70
N ASP A 129 -14.42 7.64 -19.92
CA ASP A 129 -13.59 8.82 -20.25
C ASP A 129 -12.10 8.59 -19.95
N LEU A 130 -11.79 7.74 -18.97
CA LEU A 130 -10.42 7.42 -18.57
C LEU A 130 -10.02 6.01 -19.03
N MET A 131 -9.02 5.94 -19.90
CA MET A 131 -8.47 4.69 -20.43
C MET A 131 -7.49 4.04 -19.44
N CYS A 132 -7.47 2.71 -19.39
CA CYS A 132 -6.58 1.97 -18.48
C CYS A 132 -5.10 2.26 -18.71
N GLY A 133 -4.68 2.37 -19.98
CA GLY A 133 -3.29 2.71 -20.32
C GLY A 133 -2.88 4.10 -19.83
N GLN A 134 -3.77 5.10 -19.95
CA GLN A 134 -3.51 6.45 -19.44
C GLN A 134 -3.43 6.44 -17.91
N CYS A 135 -4.38 5.80 -17.24
CA CYS A 135 -4.43 5.70 -15.79
C CYS A 135 -3.17 5.01 -15.23
N LYS A 136 -2.70 3.93 -15.88
CA LYS A 136 -1.43 3.25 -15.54
C LYS A 136 -0.21 4.15 -15.71
N LYS A 137 -0.14 4.89 -16.82
CA LYS A 137 0.99 5.78 -17.11
C LYS A 137 1.11 6.87 -16.04
N GLU A 138 0.00 7.52 -15.71
CA GLU A 138 -0.06 8.52 -14.64
C GLU A 138 0.38 7.94 -13.28
N LEU A 139 -0.07 6.72 -12.95
CA LEU A 139 0.32 6.06 -11.70
C LEU A 139 1.82 5.76 -11.70
N ALA A 140 2.34 5.23 -12.80
CA ALA A 140 3.75 4.90 -12.93
C ALA A 140 4.64 6.14 -12.75
N ASP A 141 4.23 7.29 -13.27
CA ASP A 141 4.98 8.54 -13.11
C ASP A 141 5.02 9.00 -11.64
N ARG A 142 3.87 8.98 -10.94
CA ARG A 142 3.81 9.30 -9.50
C ARG A 142 4.62 8.32 -8.65
N LEU A 143 4.51 7.03 -8.95
CA LEU A 143 5.20 5.97 -8.23
C LEU A 143 6.73 6.03 -8.42
N VAL A 144 7.19 6.29 -9.65
CA VAL A 144 8.63 6.50 -9.93
C VAL A 144 9.17 7.71 -9.16
N ALA A 145 8.43 8.82 -9.12
CA ALA A 145 8.83 10.00 -8.35
C ALA A 145 8.94 9.68 -6.85
N TYR A 146 7.96 8.94 -6.32
CA TYR A 146 7.98 8.47 -4.93
C TYR A 146 9.18 7.56 -4.63
N LEU A 147 9.45 6.56 -5.48
CA LEU A 147 10.55 5.62 -5.29
C LEU A 147 11.91 6.32 -5.29
N LYS A 148 12.13 7.27 -6.21
CA LYS A 148 13.37 8.06 -6.25
C LYS A 148 13.61 8.81 -4.94
N GLU A 149 12.58 9.46 -4.41
CA GLU A 149 12.69 10.18 -3.14
C GLU A 149 12.87 9.23 -1.95
N HIS A 150 12.16 8.09 -1.94
CA HIS A 150 12.32 7.06 -0.93
C HIS A 150 13.76 6.50 -0.91
N GLN A 151 14.31 6.16 -2.06
CA GLN A 151 15.66 5.62 -2.20
C GLN A 151 16.71 6.65 -1.75
N LYS A 152 16.54 7.92 -2.08
CA LYS A 152 17.38 9.01 -1.59
C LYS A 152 17.34 9.12 -0.06
N LYS A 153 16.15 9.06 0.56
CA LYS A 153 16.00 9.06 2.02
C LYS A 153 16.63 7.83 2.66
N ARG A 154 16.49 6.66 2.03
CA ARG A 154 17.08 5.40 2.48
C ARG A 154 18.61 5.48 2.53
N GLU A 155 19.26 6.06 1.52
CA GLU A 155 20.72 6.22 1.54
C GLU A 155 21.18 7.17 2.65
N LYS A 156 20.47 8.29 2.86
CA LYS A 156 20.76 9.19 4.00
C LYS A 156 20.57 8.51 5.35
N ALA A 157 19.57 7.65 5.47
CA ALA A 157 19.30 6.94 6.72
C ALA A 157 20.46 6.02 7.18
N ARG A 158 21.35 5.61 6.25
CA ARG A 158 22.53 4.81 6.58
C ARG A 158 23.48 5.53 7.55
N GLU A 159 23.55 6.85 7.47
CA GLU A 159 24.44 7.68 8.31
C GLU A 159 23.98 7.73 9.76
N VAL A 160 22.69 7.51 10.03
CA VAL A 160 22.08 7.61 11.36
C VAL A 160 21.58 6.27 11.89
N LEU A 161 21.86 5.16 11.19
CA LEU A 161 21.35 3.83 11.52
C LEU A 161 21.69 3.44 12.97
N ASP A 162 22.90 3.77 13.41
CA ASP A 162 23.40 3.47 14.74
C ASP A 162 22.61 4.13 15.88
N GLN A 163 21.84 5.18 15.59
CA GLN A 163 20.96 5.82 16.58
C GLN A 163 19.68 5.02 16.84
N PHE A 164 19.31 4.12 15.93
CA PHE A 164 18.05 3.36 15.97
C PHE A 164 18.26 1.87 16.28
N VAL A 165 19.50 1.39 16.27
CA VAL A 165 19.84 0.01 16.63
C VAL A 165 20.31 -0.03 18.07
N LEU A 166 19.64 -0.82 18.90
CA LEU A 166 20.17 -1.19 20.21
C LEU A 166 21.41 -2.06 19.98
N ARG A 167 22.59 -1.53 20.31
CA ARG A 167 23.84 -2.31 20.36
C ARG A 167 23.98 -2.88 21.77
N ASP A 168 24.32 -4.16 21.84
CA ASP A 168 24.63 -4.87 23.09
C ASP A 168 25.84 -4.27 23.82
#